data_AF-A0A9P4WKP0-F1
#
_entry.id   AF-A0A9P4WKP0-F1
#
_cell.length_a   1.000
_cell.length_b   1.000
_cell.length_c   1.000
_cell.angle_alpha   90.00
_cell.angle_beta   90.00
_cell.angle_gamma   90.00
#
_symmetry.space_group_name_H-M   'P 1'
#
loop_
_entity.id
_entity.type
_entity.pdbx_description
1 polymer ?
#
loop_
_entity_poly.entity_id
_entity_poly.type
_entity_poly.pdbx_seq_one_letter_code
_entity_poly.pdbx_strand_id
1 'polypeptide(L)'
;MSLDDLRTKSPVLLLSVLVYTVTQQTQGTDAGVHDELVKEAMYIIGNEIIGRGQRSIELVQALLVAAFWSKTSRKGQQGSCYQLIQLATDMAIDLGIAGPGLIPSPVAYFDMHENTTSLEARRTWLACFIVRIMRLIDEVSSQMCLCQSAIFVDGNDYNTHATISHLRAKIDAWADQIPSGLALSQTLKVWYHVAMIHLHEVVLHTPTNTASFTAPFLPHRIVAKGYPKPVQVIPPLQSALKTLAQHCHAAIDTVAAMDPALVLSLPTFCFAPSVLYSLFVLVNLLVVSTDPANTYGRYLARDKDL
;
A
#
# COMPACT_ATOMS: atom_id res chain seq x y z
N MET A 1 20.48 -14.80 -8.68
CA MET A 1 19.63 -15.88 -9.21
C MET A 1 19.57 -15.70 -10.72
N SER A 2 19.96 -16.71 -11.50
CA SER A 2 19.83 -16.66 -12.95
C SER A 2 18.38 -16.97 -13.37
N LEU A 3 18.00 -16.64 -14.61
CA LEU A 3 16.68 -17.00 -15.14
C LEU A 3 16.47 -18.52 -15.18
N ASP A 4 17.51 -19.28 -15.48
CA ASP A 4 17.46 -20.74 -15.52
C ASP A 4 17.31 -21.33 -14.12
N ASP A 5 17.93 -20.73 -13.11
CA ASP A 5 17.69 -21.11 -11.70
C ASP A 5 16.21 -20.91 -11.33
N LEU A 6 15.62 -19.77 -11.71
CA LEU A 6 14.22 -19.48 -11.40
C LEU A 6 13.27 -20.42 -12.16
N ARG A 7 13.55 -20.73 -13.43
CA ARG A 7 12.76 -21.67 -14.23
C ARG A 7 12.77 -23.08 -13.66
N THR A 8 13.91 -23.51 -13.11
CA THR A 8 14.09 -24.87 -12.57
C THR A 8 13.59 -25.00 -11.14
N LYS A 9 13.83 -24.00 -10.29
CA LYS A 9 13.52 -24.06 -8.85
C LYS A 9 12.19 -23.41 -8.47
N SER A 10 11.72 -22.45 -9.26
CA SER A 10 10.53 -21.67 -8.92
C SER A 10 9.67 -21.29 -10.15
N PRO A 11 9.18 -22.29 -10.90
CA PRO A 11 8.43 -22.08 -12.14
C PRO A 11 7.09 -21.35 -11.96
N VAL A 12 6.39 -21.54 -10.83
CA VAL A 12 5.09 -20.88 -10.55
C VAL A 12 5.31 -19.41 -10.20
N LEU A 13 6.38 -19.09 -9.48
CA LEU A 13 6.79 -17.71 -9.25
C LEU A 13 7.21 -17.03 -10.55
N LEU A 14 8.00 -17.70 -11.40
CA LEU A 14 8.36 -17.18 -12.72
C LEU A 14 7.11 -16.86 -13.55
N LEU A 15 6.15 -17.79 -13.61
CA LEU A 15 4.88 -17.59 -14.29
C LEU A 15 4.15 -16.36 -13.74
N SER A 16 4.05 -16.24 -12.41
CA SER A 16 3.39 -15.10 -11.76
C SER A 16 4.07 -13.77 -12.10
N VAL A 17 5.39 -13.73 -12.11
CA VAL A 17 6.15 -12.54 -12.52
C VAL A 17 5.86 -12.20 -13.97
N LEU A 18 5.94 -13.15 -14.89
CA LEU A 18 5.71 -12.92 -16.31
C LEU A 18 4.29 -12.42 -16.59
N VAL A 19 3.29 -13.03 -15.96
CA VAL A 19 1.87 -12.75 -16.22
C VAL A 19 1.42 -11.44 -15.59
N TYR A 20 1.79 -11.16 -14.34
CA TYR A 20 1.22 -10.04 -13.61
C TYR A 20 2.04 -8.75 -13.68
N THR A 21 3.37 -8.83 -13.80
CA THR A 21 4.23 -7.62 -13.72
C THR A 21 4.40 -6.89 -15.05
N VAL A 22 4.06 -7.54 -16.17
CA VAL A 22 4.30 -7.02 -17.52
C VAL A 22 2.96 -6.73 -18.19
N THR A 23 2.84 -5.54 -18.80
CA THR A 23 1.62 -5.19 -19.53
C THR A 23 1.55 -5.91 -20.87
N GLN A 24 0.35 -6.18 -21.37
CA GLN A 24 0.13 -6.73 -22.71
C GLN A 24 0.86 -5.93 -23.81
N GLN A 25 0.94 -4.59 -23.66
CA GLN A 25 1.65 -3.72 -24.59
C GLN A 25 3.15 -3.98 -24.59
N THR A 26 3.73 -4.14 -23.40
CA THR A 26 5.15 -4.47 -23.25
C THR A 26 5.46 -5.90 -23.70
N GLN A 27 4.51 -6.83 -23.53
CA GLN A 27 4.62 -8.21 -24.02
C GLN A 27 4.39 -8.34 -25.54
N GLY A 28 3.80 -7.33 -26.18
CA GLY A 28 3.34 -7.44 -27.57
C GLY A 28 2.21 -8.45 -27.76
N THR A 29 1.43 -8.73 -26.71
CA THR A 29 0.35 -9.72 -26.71
C THR A 29 -1.02 -9.08 -26.84
N ASP A 30 -1.94 -9.82 -27.47
CA ASP A 30 -3.35 -9.45 -27.52
C ASP A 30 -3.99 -9.49 -26.12
N ALA A 31 -4.98 -8.64 -25.88
CA ALA A 31 -5.66 -8.55 -24.59
C ALA A 31 -6.38 -9.84 -24.20
N GLY A 32 -6.98 -10.55 -25.17
CA GLY A 32 -7.62 -11.84 -24.92
C GLY A 32 -6.62 -12.91 -24.49
N VAL A 33 -5.45 -12.93 -25.12
CA VAL A 33 -4.35 -13.85 -24.76
C VAL A 33 -3.83 -13.55 -23.36
N HIS A 34 -3.66 -12.27 -23.01
CA HIS A 34 -3.23 -11.89 -21.67
C HIS A 34 -4.27 -12.30 -20.60
N ASP A 35 -5.56 -12.13 -20.87
CA ASP A 35 -6.64 -12.59 -19.98
C ASP A 35 -6.63 -14.11 -19.79
N GLU A 36 -6.34 -14.88 -20.86
CA GLU A 36 -6.17 -16.34 -20.77
C GLU A 36 -4.95 -16.72 -19.94
N LEU A 37 -3.81 -16.05 -20.11
CA LEU A 37 -2.63 -16.26 -19.29
C LEU A 37 -2.88 -15.99 -17.80
N VAL A 38 -3.64 -14.95 -17.46
CA VAL A 38 -4.04 -14.66 -16.08
C VAL A 38 -4.90 -15.78 -15.50
N LYS A 39 -5.87 -16.29 -16.27
CA LYS A 39 -6.72 -17.42 -15.85
C LYS A 39 -5.90 -18.69 -15.64
N GLU A 40 -5.00 -19.01 -16.57
CA GLU A 40 -4.15 -20.19 -16.50
C GLU A 40 -3.17 -20.10 -15.32
N ALA A 41 -2.56 -18.93 -15.09
CA ALA A 41 -1.71 -18.71 -13.92
C ALA A 41 -2.48 -18.92 -12.61
N MET A 42 -3.71 -18.41 -12.51
CA MET A 42 -4.55 -18.62 -11.33
C MET A 42 -4.96 -20.08 -11.16
N TYR A 43 -5.24 -20.79 -12.26
CA TYR A 43 -5.53 -22.22 -12.24
C TYR A 43 -4.34 -23.03 -11.73
N ILE A 44 -3.13 -22.77 -12.25
CA ILE A 44 -1.90 -23.44 -11.81
C ILE A 44 -1.64 -23.17 -10.33
N ILE A 45 -1.70 -21.91 -9.88
CA ILE A 45 -1.54 -21.54 -8.46
C ILE A 45 -2.57 -22.29 -7.60
N GLY A 46 -3.84 -22.29 -8.00
CA GLY A 46 -4.91 -22.98 -7.28
C GLY A 46 -4.70 -24.50 -7.23
N ASN A 47 -4.24 -25.11 -8.32
CA ASN A 47 -3.97 -26.55 -8.37
C ASN A 47 -2.80 -26.96 -7.47
N GLU A 48 -1.69 -26.19 -7.45
CA GLU A 48 -0.58 -26.50 -6.55
C GLU A 48 -0.99 -26.34 -5.08
N ILE A 49 -1.68 -25.25 -4.73
CA ILE A 49 -1.98 -24.94 -3.32
C ILE A 49 -3.17 -25.74 -2.79
N ILE A 50 -4.27 -25.81 -3.55
CA ILE A 50 -5.53 -26.43 -3.10
C ILE A 50 -5.60 -27.87 -3.57
N GLY A 51 -5.29 -28.13 -4.85
CA GLY A 51 -5.38 -29.47 -5.44
C GLY A 51 -4.35 -30.43 -4.87
N ARG A 52 -3.10 -29.98 -4.74
CA ARG A 52 -1.98 -30.78 -4.24
C ARG A 52 -1.61 -30.50 -2.78
N GLY A 53 -2.15 -29.45 -2.19
CA GLY A 53 -1.84 -29.07 -0.80
C GLY A 53 -0.43 -28.51 -0.60
N GLN A 54 0.27 -28.09 -1.67
CA GLN A 54 1.66 -27.67 -1.56
C GLN A 54 1.80 -26.35 -0.80
N ARG A 55 2.90 -26.27 -0.03
CA ARG A 55 3.30 -25.08 0.72
C ARG A 55 4.78 -24.84 0.48
N SER A 56 5.11 -23.65 -0.01
CA SER A 56 6.50 -23.26 -0.28
C SER A 56 6.64 -21.75 -0.31
N ILE A 57 7.86 -21.25 -0.07
CA ILE A 57 8.15 -19.82 -0.18
C ILE A 57 7.84 -19.30 -1.60
N GLU A 58 8.13 -20.10 -2.62
CA GLU A 58 7.77 -19.80 -4.01
C GLU A 58 6.28 -19.48 -4.15
N LEU A 59 5.42 -20.34 -3.60
CA LEU A 59 3.97 -20.17 -3.71
C LEU A 59 3.48 -18.93 -2.95
N VAL A 60 4.07 -18.63 -1.78
CA VAL A 60 3.81 -17.37 -1.06
C VAL A 60 4.19 -16.18 -1.95
N GLN A 61 5.40 -16.18 -2.51
CA GLN A 61 5.87 -15.09 -3.37
C GLN A 61 5.02 -14.95 -4.65
N ALA A 62 4.60 -16.06 -5.25
CA ALA A 62 3.72 -16.09 -6.42
C ALA A 62 2.37 -15.43 -6.11
N LEU A 63 1.75 -15.79 -4.98
CA LEU A 63 0.54 -15.16 -4.49
C LEU A 63 0.73 -13.67 -4.23
N LEU A 64 1.85 -13.26 -3.61
CA LEU A 64 2.14 -11.85 -3.35
C LEU A 64 2.33 -11.04 -4.64
N VAL A 65 2.99 -11.60 -5.65
CA VAL A 65 3.16 -10.96 -6.96
C VAL A 65 1.80 -10.81 -7.65
N ALA A 66 1.01 -11.89 -7.71
CA ALA A 66 -0.33 -11.86 -8.29
C ALA A 66 -1.22 -10.86 -7.54
N ALA A 67 -1.18 -10.88 -6.22
CA ALA A 67 -1.96 -9.97 -5.38
C ALA A 67 -1.52 -8.52 -5.50
N PHE A 68 -0.23 -8.22 -5.68
CA PHE A 68 0.27 -6.85 -5.78
C PHE A 68 -0.06 -6.21 -7.13
N TRP A 69 0.00 -7.00 -8.21
CA TRP A 69 -0.17 -6.50 -9.58
C TRP A 69 -1.52 -6.85 -10.21
N SER A 70 -2.40 -7.56 -9.49
CA SER A 70 -3.79 -7.78 -9.93
C SER A 70 -4.46 -6.47 -10.28
N LYS A 71 -5.02 -6.40 -11.49
CA LYS A 71 -5.86 -5.30 -11.95
C LYS A 71 -7.31 -5.68 -11.65
N THR A 72 -8.12 -4.70 -11.25
CA THR A 72 -9.57 -4.89 -11.14
C THR A 72 -10.11 -5.34 -12.50
N SER A 73 -10.47 -6.62 -12.60
CA SER A 73 -10.97 -7.21 -13.85
C SER A 73 -12.19 -6.44 -14.33
N ARG A 74 -12.21 -6.06 -15.62
CA ARG A 74 -13.32 -5.33 -16.26
C ARG A 74 -14.65 -6.08 -16.20
N LYS A 75 -14.65 -7.39 -15.90
CA LYS A 75 -15.84 -8.25 -15.93
C LYS A 75 -16.34 -8.72 -14.56
N GLY A 76 -15.76 -8.21 -13.47
CA GLY A 76 -16.18 -8.55 -12.10
C GLY A 76 -15.87 -10.00 -11.73
N GLN A 77 -15.58 -10.22 -10.45
CA GLN A 77 -15.26 -11.53 -9.87
C GLN A 77 -13.91 -12.14 -10.31
N GLN A 78 -12.83 -11.57 -9.78
CA GLN A 78 -11.71 -12.39 -9.33
C GLN A 78 -11.74 -12.45 -7.81
N GLY A 79 -11.17 -13.51 -7.23
CA GLY A 79 -10.90 -13.56 -5.80
C GLY A 79 -10.21 -12.28 -5.39
N SER A 80 -10.79 -11.58 -4.41
CA SER A 80 -10.34 -10.27 -4.00
C SER A 80 -8.84 -10.36 -3.72
N CYS A 81 -7.99 -9.47 -4.22
CA CYS A 81 -6.54 -9.53 -3.96
C CYS A 81 -6.21 -9.80 -2.47
N TYR A 82 -7.09 -9.37 -1.55
CA TYR A 82 -7.10 -9.71 -0.14
C TYR A 82 -7.14 -11.22 0.18
N GLN A 83 -7.88 -12.04 -0.56
CA GLN A 83 -7.89 -13.50 -0.43
C GLN A 83 -6.53 -14.11 -0.80
N LEU A 84 -5.89 -13.63 -1.87
CA LEU A 84 -4.54 -14.07 -2.24
C LEU A 84 -3.52 -13.68 -1.16
N ILE A 85 -3.62 -12.45 -0.63
CA ILE A 85 -2.77 -11.96 0.46
C ILE A 85 -2.99 -12.76 1.74
N GLN A 86 -4.25 -13.05 2.08
CA GLN A 86 -4.58 -13.84 3.26
C GLN A 86 -4.02 -15.26 3.12
N LEU A 87 -4.22 -15.91 1.98
CA LEU A 87 -3.67 -17.23 1.71
C LEU A 87 -2.13 -17.24 1.76
N ALA A 88 -1.48 -16.20 1.24
CA ALA A 88 -0.03 -16.03 1.33
C ALA A 88 0.44 -15.88 2.79
N THR A 89 -0.32 -15.13 3.60
CA THR A 89 -0.05 -14.92 5.03
C THR A 89 -0.22 -16.22 5.81
N ASP A 90 -1.30 -16.94 5.59
CA ASP A 90 -1.58 -18.22 6.25
C ASP A 90 -0.53 -19.27 5.86
N MET A 91 -0.15 -19.33 4.59
CA MET A 91 0.93 -20.20 4.13
C MET A 91 2.29 -19.81 4.73
N ALA A 92 2.58 -18.53 4.92
CA ALA A 92 3.80 -18.09 5.61
C ALA A 92 3.81 -18.51 7.10
N ILE A 93 2.65 -18.55 7.76
CA ILE A 93 2.50 -19.09 9.12
C ILE A 93 2.74 -20.60 9.11
N ASP A 94 2.11 -21.33 8.19
CA ASP A 94 2.25 -22.78 8.02
C ASP A 94 3.73 -23.20 7.79
N LEU A 95 4.46 -22.44 6.98
CA LEU A 95 5.89 -22.66 6.72
C LEU A 95 6.78 -22.34 7.94
N GLY A 96 6.24 -21.73 9.00
CA GLY A 96 6.96 -21.31 10.20
C GLY A 96 7.80 -20.04 10.03
N ILE A 97 7.73 -19.37 8.88
CA ILE A 97 8.52 -18.14 8.61
C ILE A 97 7.97 -16.90 9.34
N ALA A 98 6.76 -17.00 9.88
CA ALA A 98 6.14 -15.97 10.70
C ALA A 98 6.75 -15.88 12.13
N GLY A 99 7.60 -16.85 12.50
CA GLY A 99 8.26 -16.92 13.79
C GLY A 99 7.49 -17.76 14.83
N PRO A 100 8.12 -18.07 15.98
CA PRO A 100 7.61 -19.05 16.94
C PRO A 100 6.35 -18.62 17.69
N GLY A 101 6.01 -17.33 17.64
CA GLY A 101 4.79 -16.79 18.28
C GLY A 101 3.51 -17.09 17.50
N LEU A 102 3.60 -17.59 16.26
CA LEU A 102 2.48 -17.96 15.41
C LEU A 102 2.58 -19.44 15.09
N ILE A 103 1.53 -20.19 15.41
CA ILE A 103 1.53 -21.65 15.36
C ILE A 103 1.02 -22.08 13.97
N PRO A 104 1.77 -22.93 13.23
CA PRO A 104 1.30 -23.55 11.99
C PRO A 104 -0.01 -24.30 12.19
N SER A 105 -0.82 -24.41 11.14
CA SER A 105 -1.98 -25.31 11.21
C SER A 105 -1.52 -26.75 11.45
N PRO A 106 -2.27 -27.59 12.20
CA PRO A 106 -1.86 -28.95 12.50
C PRO A 106 -1.56 -29.81 11.27
N VAL A 107 -2.25 -29.52 10.16
CA VAL A 107 -2.09 -30.23 8.88
C VAL A 107 -0.77 -29.84 8.20
N ALA A 108 -0.30 -28.62 8.39
CA ALA A 108 0.92 -28.10 7.77
C ALA A 108 2.20 -28.32 8.61
N TYR A 109 2.12 -29.08 9.72
CA TYR A 109 3.28 -29.33 10.58
C TYR A 109 4.49 -29.92 9.82
N PHE A 110 4.23 -30.73 8.78
CA PHE A 110 5.27 -31.34 7.96
C PHE A 110 5.77 -30.46 6.81
N ASP A 111 5.15 -29.31 6.58
CA ASP A 111 5.49 -28.38 5.50
C ASP A 111 6.45 -27.28 5.95
N MET A 112 6.94 -27.34 7.20
CA MET A 112 7.83 -26.31 7.74
C MET A 112 9.08 -26.11 6.87
N HIS A 113 9.40 -24.84 6.59
CA HIS A 113 10.55 -24.51 5.77
C HIS A 113 11.86 -24.77 6.52
N GLU A 114 12.84 -25.41 5.88
CA GLU A 114 14.11 -25.82 6.50
C GLU A 114 14.87 -24.66 7.17
N ASN A 115 14.89 -23.48 6.54
CA ASN A 115 15.57 -22.29 7.05
C ASN A 115 14.63 -21.09 7.16
N THR A 116 13.78 -21.10 8.19
CA THR A 116 12.82 -20.02 8.47
C THR A 116 13.45 -18.65 8.75
N THR A 117 14.74 -18.61 9.07
CA THR A 117 15.50 -17.37 9.34
C THR A 117 16.28 -16.86 8.14
N SER A 118 16.19 -17.55 7.00
CA SER A 118 16.82 -17.12 5.76
C SER A 118 16.40 -15.70 5.38
N LEU A 119 17.27 -15.00 4.64
CA LEU A 119 16.95 -13.65 4.17
C LEU A 119 15.69 -13.66 3.29
N GLU A 120 15.52 -14.71 2.49
CA GLU A 120 14.34 -14.89 1.64
C GLU A 120 13.07 -15.05 2.49
N ALA A 121 13.07 -15.93 3.49
CA ALA A 121 11.94 -16.13 4.40
C ALA A 121 11.54 -14.81 5.09
N ARG A 122 12.51 -14.07 5.64
CA ARG A 122 12.26 -12.77 6.29
C ARG A 122 11.69 -11.72 5.34
N ARG A 123 12.19 -11.66 4.11
CA ARG A 123 11.68 -10.73 3.07
C ARG A 123 10.28 -11.11 2.62
N THR A 124 10.01 -12.40 2.41
CA THR A 124 8.69 -12.92 2.07
C THR A 124 7.69 -12.58 3.17
N TRP A 125 8.04 -12.79 4.44
CA TRP A 125 7.17 -12.45 5.56
C TRP A 125 6.88 -10.95 5.65
N LEU A 126 7.91 -10.10 5.55
CA LEU A 126 7.72 -8.65 5.51
C LEU A 126 6.84 -8.21 4.33
N ALA A 127 6.99 -8.85 3.18
CA ALA A 127 6.23 -8.54 1.97
C ALA A 127 4.72 -8.82 2.13
N CYS A 128 4.30 -9.82 2.92
CA CYS A 128 2.88 -10.04 3.24
C CYS A 128 2.21 -8.78 3.81
N PHE A 129 2.90 -8.08 4.73
CA PHE A 129 2.39 -6.84 5.32
C PHE A 129 2.43 -5.66 4.36
N ILE A 130 3.53 -5.51 3.60
CA ILE A 130 3.70 -4.41 2.63
C ILE A 130 2.66 -4.50 1.51
N VAL A 131 2.45 -5.67 0.92
CA VAL A 131 1.44 -5.83 -0.14
C VAL A 131 0.04 -5.53 0.40
N ARG A 132 -0.27 -5.95 1.63
CA ARG A 132 -1.57 -5.68 2.26
C ARG A 132 -1.83 -4.19 2.48
N ILE A 133 -0.89 -3.45 3.04
CA ILE A 133 -1.06 -2.01 3.26
C ILE A 133 -1.11 -1.23 1.95
N MET A 134 -0.33 -1.64 0.94
CA MET A 134 -0.40 -1.03 -0.39
C MET A 134 -1.76 -1.26 -1.07
N ARG A 135 -2.41 -2.41 -0.84
CA ARG A 135 -3.80 -2.63 -1.27
C ARG A 135 -4.82 -1.80 -0.51
N LEU A 136 -4.62 -1.59 0.79
CA LEU A 136 -5.46 -0.65 1.55
C LEU A 136 -5.30 0.79 1.05
N ILE A 137 -4.09 1.21 0.67
CA ILE A 137 -3.85 2.53 0.04
C ILE A 137 -4.60 2.66 -1.29
N ASP A 138 -4.56 1.62 -2.12
CA ASP A 138 -5.31 1.57 -3.39
C ASP A 138 -6.84 1.65 -3.14
N GLU A 139 -7.34 0.94 -2.13
CA GLU A 139 -8.75 1.02 -1.72
C GLU A 139 -9.13 2.43 -1.23
N VAL A 140 -8.28 3.07 -0.42
CA VAL A 140 -8.45 4.46 0.02
C VAL A 140 -8.54 5.38 -1.19
N SER A 141 -7.59 5.26 -2.13
CA SER A 141 -7.56 6.07 -3.35
C SER A 141 -8.82 5.89 -4.20
N SER A 142 -9.31 4.65 -4.31
CA SER A 142 -10.55 4.36 -5.03
C SER A 142 -11.79 4.94 -4.35
N GLN A 143 -11.96 4.76 -3.03
CA GLN A 143 -13.14 5.23 -2.32
C GLN A 143 -13.17 6.75 -2.18
N MET A 144 -12.00 7.38 -2.06
CA MET A 144 -11.87 8.85 -1.99
C MET A 144 -11.75 9.51 -3.38
N CYS A 145 -11.82 8.72 -4.45
CA CYS A 145 -11.73 9.20 -5.84
C CYS A 145 -10.46 10.03 -6.15
N LEU A 146 -9.35 9.76 -5.46
CA LEU A 146 -8.12 10.58 -5.55
C LEU A 146 -7.50 10.57 -6.95
N CYS A 147 -7.74 9.50 -7.71
CA CYS A 147 -7.28 9.36 -9.09
C CYS A 147 -8.33 9.74 -10.16
N GLN A 148 -9.53 10.19 -9.77
CA GLN A 148 -10.64 10.42 -10.70
C GLN A 148 -10.99 11.91 -10.81
N SER A 149 -10.61 12.55 -11.91
CA SER A 149 -10.87 13.99 -12.11
C SER A 149 -12.35 14.34 -12.34
N ALA A 150 -13.20 13.34 -12.63
CA ALA A 150 -14.62 13.55 -12.89
C ALA A 150 -15.48 13.59 -11.61
N ILE A 151 -14.96 13.07 -10.49
CA ILE A 151 -15.70 12.95 -9.24
C ILE A 151 -14.96 13.77 -8.18
N PHE A 152 -15.68 14.71 -7.57
CA PHE A 152 -15.17 15.50 -6.46
C PHE A 152 -15.73 14.98 -5.14
N VAL A 153 -14.85 14.72 -4.18
CA VAL A 153 -15.21 14.38 -2.80
C VAL A 153 -14.84 15.57 -1.92
N ASP A 154 -15.83 16.16 -1.25
CA ASP A 154 -15.62 17.31 -0.39
C ASP A 154 -15.05 16.89 0.97
N GLY A 155 -13.83 17.32 1.27
CA GLY A 155 -13.20 17.10 2.57
C GLY A 155 -13.83 17.86 3.74
N ASN A 156 -14.78 18.78 3.48
CA ASN A 156 -15.57 19.48 4.50
C ASN A 156 -17.00 18.91 4.65
N ASP A 157 -17.21 17.64 4.26
CA ASP A 157 -18.49 16.93 4.42
C ASP A 157 -18.44 15.82 5.48
N TYR A 158 -19.51 15.66 6.26
CA TYR A 158 -19.58 14.65 7.32
C TYR A 158 -19.58 13.21 6.77
N ASN A 159 -20.12 12.96 5.57
CA ASN A 159 -20.09 11.62 5.00
C ASN A 159 -18.67 11.23 4.58
N THR A 160 -17.89 12.18 4.05
CA THR A 160 -16.46 11.98 3.78
C THR A 160 -15.73 11.52 5.06
N HIS A 161 -16.02 12.15 6.21
CA HIS A 161 -15.41 11.76 7.47
C HIS A 161 -15.91 10.41 8.03
N ALA A 162 -17.14 10.01 7.73
CA ALA A 162 -17.63 8.68 8.04
C ALA A 162 -16.86 7.62 7.24
N THR A 163 -16.63 7.86 5.94
CA THR A 163 -15.78 7.01 5.08
C THR A 163 -14.34 6.97 5.58
N ILE A 164 -13.77 8.13 5.96
CA ILE A 164 -12.42 8.20 6.56
C ILE A 164 -12.34 7.30 7.80
N SER A 165 -13.34 7.36 8.67
CA SER A 165 -13.37 6.57 9.91
C SER A 165 -13.46 5.07 9.63
N HIS A 166 -14.26 4.67 8.64
CA HIS A 166 -14.36 3.27 8.23
C HIS A 166 -13.03 2.73 7.66
N LEU A 167 -12.39 3.47 6.76
CA LEU A 167 -11.11 3.07 6.18
C LEU A 167 -9.97 3.10 7.19
N ARG A 168 -9.98 4.07 8.11
CA ARG A 168 -9.03 4.14 9.23
C ARG A 168 -9.07 2.87 10.06
N ALA A 169 -10.26 2.38 10.42
CA ALA A 169 -10.40 1.16 11.20
C ALA A 169 -9.74 -0.06 10.50
N LYS A 170 -9.77 -0.11 9.16
CA LYS A 170 -9.09 -1.17 8.39
C LYS A 170 -7.56 -1.04 8.42
N ILE A 171 -7.04 0.19 8.37
CA ILE A 171 -5.58 0.46 8.47
C ILE A 171 -5.08 0.17 9.89
N ASP A 172 -5.82 0.59 10.91
CA ASP A 172 -5.48 0.32 12.31
C ASP A 172 -5.55 -1.19 12.60
N ALA A 173 -6.59 -1.89 12.11
CA ALA A 173 -6.67 -3.36 12.22
C ALA A 173 -5.53 -4.09 11.48
N TRP A 174 -4.98 -3.51 10.41
CA TRP A 174 -3.76 -4.04 9.79
C TRP A 174 -2.53 -3.84 10.69
N ALA A 175 -2.40 -2.67 11.32
CA ALA A 175 -1.30 -2.39 12.24
C ALA A 175 -1.34 -3.30 13.48
N ASP A 176 -2.53 -3.59 14.01
CA ASP A 176 -2.74 -4.49 15.16
C ASP A 176 -2.36 -5.95 14.85
N GLN A 177 -2.34 -6.33 13.58
CA GLN A 177 -1.97 -7.68 13.13
C GLN A 177 -0.45 -7.86 12.93
N ILE A 178 0.34 -6.78 13.06
CA ILE A 178 1.79 -6.86 12.95
C ILE A 178 2.35 -7.60 14.17
N PRO A 179 3.06 -8.74 13.99
CA PRO A 179 3.62 -9.48 15.10
C PRO A 179 4.74 -8.69 15.78
N SER A 180 5.01 -9.00 17.06
CA SER A 180 6.04 -8.34 17.86
C SER A 180 7.43 -8.33 17.22
N GLY A 181 7.79 -9.40 16.49
CA GLY A 181 9.06 -9.49 15.74
C GLY A 181 9.20 -8.45 14.62
N LEU A 182 8.10 -7.86 14.15
CA LEU A 182 8.07 -6.80 13.13
C LEU A 182 7.63 -5.43 13.68
N ALA A 183 7.25 -5.33 14.96
CA ALA A 183 6.74 -4.09 15.56
C ALA A 183 7.74 -2.92 15.51
N LEU A 184 9.04 -3.21 15.51
CA LEU A 184 10.11 -2.21 15.40
C LEU A 184 10.47 -1.87 13.94
N SER A 185 9.84 -2.51 12.95
CA SER A 185 10.13 -2.28 11.53
C SER A 185 9.81 -0.84 11.13
N GLN A 186 10.84 -0.05 10.88
CA GLN A 186 10.70 1.32 10.37
C GLN A 186 10.00 1.35 9.01
N THR A 187 10.25 0.35 8.15
CA THR A 187 9.57 0.22 6.86
C THR A 187 8.05 0.13 7.00
N LEU A 188 7.55 -0.69 7.94
CA LEU A 188 6.11 -0.82 8.16
C LEU A 188 5.52 0.45 8.80
N LYS A 189 6.26 1.11 9.69
CA LYS A 189 5.86 2.41 10.25
C LYS A 189 5.72 3.49 9.18
N VAL A 190 6.66 3.55 8.23
CA VAL A 190 6.55 4.47 7.08
C VAL A 190 5.29 4.16 6.26
N TRP A 191 5.02 2.89 5.95
CA TRP A 191 3.82 2.52 5.20
C TRP A 191 2.51 2.85 5.94
N TYR A 192 2.47 2.69 7.26
CA TYR A 192 1.34 3.14 8.08
C TYR A 192 1.11 4.65 7.91
N HIS A 193 2.15 5.46 8.05
CA HIS A 193 2.04 6.91 7.88
C HIS A 193 1.65 7.29 6.45
N VAL A 194 2.21 6.64 5.44
CA VAL A 194 1.83 6.85 4.03
C VAL A 194 0.34 6.55 3.82
N ALA A 195 -0.20 5.47 4.39
CA ALA A 195 -1.62 5.15 4.29
C ALA A 195 -2.50 6.20 4.96
N MET A 196 -2.09 6.67 6.14
CA MET A 196 -2.80 7.74 6.85
C MET A 196 -2.76 9.07 6.09
N ILE A 197 -1.67 9.36 5.36
CA ILE A 197 -1.57 10.54 4.50
C ILE A 197 -2.58 10.47 3.36
N HIS A 198 -2.60 9.36 2.60
CA HIS A 198 -3.56 9.16 1.51
C HIS A 198 -5.01 9.21 2.01
N LEU A 199 -5.26 8.72 3.23
CA LEU A 199 -6.60 8.74 3.82
C LEU A 199 -7.10 10.16 4.10
N HIS A 200 -6.23 11.06 4.54
CA HIS A 200 -6.61 12.40 4.95
C HIS A 200 -6.36 13.46 3.87
N GLU A 201 -5.66 13.16 2.78
CA GLU A 201 -5.33 14.14 1.74
C GLU A 201 -6.56 14.78 1.08
N VAL A 202 -7.71 14.07 1.07
CA VAL A 202 -8.99 14.54 0.52
C VAL A 202 -9.37 15.94 1.00
N VAL A 203 -8.93 16.33 2.21
CA VAL A 203 -9.16 17.66 2.79
C VAL A 203 -8.47 18.81 2.06
N LEU A 204 -7.49 18.50 1.20
CA LEU A 204 -6.75 19.45 0.37
C LEU A 204 -7.30 19.52 -1.07
N HIS A 205 -8.25 18.67 -1.43
CA HIS A 205 -8.73 18.57 -2.81
C HIS A 205 -9.82 19.60 -3.12
N THR A 206 -9.78 20.08 -4.37
CA THR A 206 -10.85 20.85 -5.02
C THR A 206 -11.17 20.18 -6.35
N PRO A 207 -12.29 20.52 -7.02
CA PRO A 207 -12.60 19.96 -8.34
C PRO A 207 -11.52 20.22 -9.41
N THR A 208 -10.61 21.15 -9.19
CA THR A 208 -9.64 21.61 -10.19
C THR A 208 -8.19 21.20 -9.88
N ASN A 209 -7.88 20.71 -8.69
CA ASN A 209 -6.51 20.44 -8.28
C ASN A 209 -6.12 18.96 -8.27
N THR A 210 -7.03 18.02 -8.56
CA THR A 210 -6.72 16.57 -8.54
C THR A 210 -5.48 16.23 -9.36
N ALA A 211 -5.31 16.86 -10.53
CA ALA A 211 -4.15 16.64 -11.39
C ALA A 211 -2.81 17.06 -10.75
N SER A 212 -2.79 18.04 -9.84
CA SER A 212 -1.55 18.49 -9.18
C SER A 212 -1.02 17.48 -8.17
N PHE A 213 -1.87 16.62 -7.63
CA PHE A 213 -1.52 15.55 -6.69
C PHE A 213 -1.06 14.27 -7.38
N THR A 214 -1.04 14.23 -8.72
CA THR A 214 -0.53 13.08 -9.48
C THR A 214 0.98 13.13 -9.65
N ALA A 215 1.61 11.97 -9.77
CA ALA A 215 3.02 11.88 -10.14
C ALA A 215 3.25 12.47 -11.56
N PRO A 216 4.42 13.07 -11.84
CA PRO A 216 5.52 13.33 -10.91
C PRO A 216 5.22 14.50 -9.94
N PHE A 217 5.65 14.34 -8.68
CA PHE A 217 5.41 15.31 -7.58
C PHE A 217 6.41 16.47 -7.64
N LEU A 218 6.24 17.35 -8.62
CA LEU A 218 7.18 18.43 -8.91
C LEU A 218 6.86 19.71 -8.13
N PRO A 219 7.87 20.46 -7.62
CA PRO A 219 7.64 21.70 -6.88
C PRO A 219 6.77 22.73 -7.61
N HIS A 220 6.89 22.84 -8.94
CA HIS A 220 6.11 23.80 -9.75
C HIS A 220 4.61 23.45 -9.87
N ARG A 221 4.19 22.24 -9.46
CA ARG A 221 2.76 21.86 -9.38
C ARG A 221 2.09 22.38 -8.11
N ILE A 222 2.87 22.86 -7.15
CA ILE A 222 2.37 23.45 -5.91
C ILE A 222 2.05 24.93 -6.19
N VAL A 223 0.78 25.24 -6.35
CA VAL A 223 0.31 26.60 -6.66
C VAL A 223 -0.42 27.14 -5.44
N ALA A 224 -0.10 28.36 -4.99
CA ALA A 224 -0.76 28.97 -3.82
C ALA A 224 -2.29 29.15 -3.96
N LYS A 225 -2.83 29.01 -5.17
CA LYS A 225 -4.24 29.09 -5.49
C LYS A 225 -4.75 27.70 -5.88
N GLY A 226 -5.99 27.38 -5.54
CA GLY A 226 -6.63 26.11 -5.92
C GLY A 226 -6.83 25.11 -4.78
N TYR A 227 -6.64 25.54 -3.53
CA TYR A 227 -6.99 24.76 -2.34
C TYR A 227 -8.34 25.16 -1.75
N PRO A 228 -8.97 24.29 -0.95
CA PRO A 228 -10.23 24.60 -0.28
C PRO A 228 -10.15 25.83 0.60
N LYS A 229 -11.21 26.65 0.57
CA LYS A 229 -11.40 27.83 1.42
C LYS A 229 -12.83 27.86 1.97
N PRO A 230 -13.25 26.84 2.74
CA PRO A 230 -14.61 26.80 3.27
C PRO A 230 -14.84 27.95 4.25
N VAL A 231 -16.03 28.57 4.15
CA VAL A 231 -16.46 29.66 5.05
C VAL A 231 -16.65 29.12 6.47
N GLN A 232 -17.21 27.92 6.59
CA GLN A 232 -17.40 27.21 7.85
C GLN A 232 -16.65 25.88 7.81
N VAL A 233 -15.69 25.71 8.72
CA VAL A 233 -14.86 24.52 8.85
C VAL A 233 -15.49 23.60 9.89
N ILE A 234 -15.93 22.40 9.49
CA ILE A 234 -16.50 21.43 10.41
C ILE A 234 -15.42 20.87 11.37
N PRO A 235 -15.76 20.50 12.62
CA PRO A 235 -14.75 19.99 13.57
C PRO A 235 -13.96 18.77 13.07
N PRO A 236 -14.56 17.78 12.37
CA PRO A 236 -13.81 16.65 11.82
C PRO A 236 -12.71 17.06 10.83
N LEU A 237 -12.95 18.11 10.02
CA LEU A 237 -11.96 18.65 9.08
C LEU A 237 -10.74 19.23 9.82
N GLN A 238 -10.96 19.91 10.94
CA GLN A 238 -9.87 20.46 11.77
C GLN A 238 -8.97 19.33 12.30
N SER A 239 -9.58 18.26 12.79
CA SER A 239 -8.86 17.07 13.27
C SER A 239 -8.09 16.38 12.14
N ALA A 240 -8.72 16.24 10.97
CA ALA A 240 -8.11 15.63 9.79
C ALA A 240 -6.89 16.41 9.29
N LEU A 241 -6.94 17.74 9.27
CA LEU A 241 -5.80 18.60 8.90
C LEU A 241 -4.61 18.42 9.84
N LYS A 242 -4.85 18.41 11.16
CA LYS A 242 -3.81 18.16 12.16
C LYS A 242 -3.21 16.77 12.02
N THR A 243 -4.07 15.77 11.83
CA THR A 243 -3.68 14.36 11.64
C THR A 243 -2.83 14.19 10.38
N LEU A 244 -3.21 14.83 9.27
CA LEU A 244 -2.46 14.81 8.02
C LEU A 244 -1.05 15.40 8.20
N ALA A 245 -0.95 16.57 8.83
CA ALA A 245 0.33 17.21 9.11
C ALA A 245 1.23 16.34 10.02
N GLN A 246 0.65 15.76 11.07
CA GLN A 246 1.36 14.85 11.99
C GLN A 246 1.93 13.64 11.25
N HIS A 247 1.14 12.97 10.41
CA HIS A 247 1.62 11.81 9.67
C HIS A 247 2.62 12.15 8.57
N CYS A 248 2.50 13.31 7.92
CA CYS A 248 3.52 13.79 6.99
C CYS A 248 4.88 13.96 7.68
N HIS A 249 4.91 14.64 8.83
CA HIS A 249 6.12 14.78 9.64
C HIS A 249 6.65 13.42 10.10
N ALA A 250 5.80 12.58 10.69
CA ALA A 250 6.20 11.28 11.19
C ALA A 250 6.77 10.35 10.09
N ALA A 251 6.21 10.39 8.87
CA ALA A 251 6.76 9.64 7.74
C ALA A 251 8.19 10.10 7.40
N ILE A 252 8.40 11.41 7.29
CA ILE A 252 9.70 12.01 6.93
C ILE A 252 10.73 11.75 8.04
N ASP A 253 10.33 11.99 9.29
CA ASP A 253 11.19 11.77 10.46
C ASP A 253 11.58 10.29 10.61
N THR A 254 10.63 9.38 10.36
CA THR A 254 10.91 7.94 10.39
C THR A 254 11.95 7.57 9.34
N VAL A 255 11.80 8.05 8.10
CA VAL A 255 12.77 7.79 7.01
C VAL A 255 14.13 8.42 7.30
N ALA A 256 14.16 9.65 7.83
CA ALA A 256 15.40 10.33 8.20
C ALA A 256 16.17 9.58 9.30
N ALA A 257 15.46 8.81 10.14
CA ALA A 257 16.04 7.97 11.18
C ALA A 257 16.36 6.52 10.73
N MET A 258 16.07 6.15 9.48
CA MET A 258 16.41 4.82 8.94
C MET A 258 17.89 4.72 8.57
N ASP A 259 18.44 3.51 8.66
CA ASP A 259 19.74 3.18 8.08
C ASP A 259 19.72 3.47 6.56
N PRO A 260 20.64 4.31 6.03
CA PRO A 260 20.72 4.59 4.60
C PRO A 260 20.84 3.32 3.74
N ALA A 261 21.54 2.28 4.22
CA ALA A 261 21.66 1.02 3.50
C ALA A 261 20.31 0.30 3.37
N LEU A 262 19.49 0.35 4.43
CA LEU A 262 18.12 -0.17 4.41
C LEU A 262 17.27 0.62 3.40
N VAL A 263 17.31 1.96 3.43
CA VAL A 263 16.54 2.82 2.51
C VAL A 263 16.87 2.50 1.05
N LEU A 264 18.15 2.35 0.73
CA LEU A 264 18.61 2.00 -0.63
C LEU A 264 18.25 0.56 -1.05
N SER A 265 18.00 -0.33 -0.10
CA SER A 265 17.60 -1.72 -0.37
C SER A 265 16.09 -1.91 -0.57
N LEU A 266 15.28 -0.91 -0.20
CA LEU A 266 13.82 -0.96 -0.36
C LEU A 266 13.42 -0.77 -1.83
N PRO A 267 12.24 -1.27 -2.24
CA PRO A 267 11.84 -1.21 -3.65
C PRO A 267 11.71 0.24 -4.14
N THR A 268 12.64 0.66 -4.99
CA THR A 268 12.76 2.06 -5.43
C THR A 268 11.53 2.55 -6.19
N PHE A 269 10.80 1.66 -6.86
CA PHE A 269 9.63 2.03 -7.65
C PHE A 269 8.39 2.38 -6.82
N CYS A 270 8.31 1.97 -5.55
CA CYS A 270 7.16 2.27 -4.69
C CYS A 270 7.54 3.02 -3.41
N PHE A 271 8.63 2.64 -2.73
CA PHE A 271 8.97 3.25 -1.45
C PHE A 271 9.39 4.71 -1.59
N ALA A 272 10.36 5.01 -2.46
CA ALA A 272 10.86 6.37 -2.65
C ALA A 272 9.78 7.35 -3.16
N PRO A 273 8.95 6.99 -4.17
CA PRO A 273 7.82 7.83 -4.57
C PRO A 273 6.82 8.09 -3.44
N SER A 274 6.51 7.11 -2.59
CA SER A 274 5.63 7.31 -1.45
C SER A 274 6.20 8.26 -0.41
N VAL A 275 7.50 8.22 -0.13
CA VAL A 275 8.16 9.17 0.78
C VAL A 275 8.17 10.58 0.18
N LEU A 276 8.50 10.70 -1.11
CA LEU A 276 8.45 11.98 -1.82
C LEU A 276 7.03 12.56 -1.83
N TYR A 277 6.02 11.70 -1.95
CA TYR A 277 4.62 12.10 -1.87
C TYR A 277 4.27 12.68 -0.50
N SER A 278 4.70 12.04 0.59
CA SER A 278 4.52 12.58 1.95
C SER A 278 5.12 13.98 2.11
N LEU A 279 6.31 14.21 1.54
CA LEU A 279 6.93 15.54 1.51
C LEU A 279 6.13 16.53 0.65
N PHE A 280 5.66 16.11 -0.52
CA PHE A 280 4.82 16.92 -1.39
C PHE A 280 3.56 17.38 -0.66
N VAL A 281 2.84 16.47 0.00
CA VAL A 281 1.63 16.81 0.78
C VAL A 281 1.95 17.75 1.94
N LEU A 282 3.09 17.56 2.63
CA LEU A 282 3.53 18.48 3.68
C LEU A 282 3.77 19.90 3.18
N VAL A 283 4.39 20.05 2.00
CA VAL A 283 4.61 21.36 1.40
C VAL A 283 3.29 22.00 0.96
N ASN A 284 2.33 21.22 0.45
CA ASN A 284 0.98 21.72 0.16
C ASN A 284 0.29 22.23 1.44
N LEU A 285 0.39 21.50 2.56
CA LEU A 285 -0.10 21.94 3.87
C LEU A 285 0.56 23.24 4.35
N LEU A 286 1.87 23.41 4.11
CA LEU A 286 2.58 24.65 4.43
C LEU A 286 2.05 25.83 3.60
N VAL A 287 1.83 25.63 2.30
CA VAL A 287 1.27 26.66 1.41
C VAL A 287 -0.13 27.07 1.87
N VAL A 288 -0.97 26.08 2.20
CA VAL A 288 -2.34 26.31 2.66
C VAL A 288 -2.39 26.97 4.04
N SER A 289 -1.45 26.64 4.94
CA SER A 289 -1.40 27.24 6.28
C SER A 289 -0.85 28.67 6.29
N THR A 290 -0.05 29.04 5.29
CA THR A 290 0.57 30.38 5.19
C THR A 290 -0.22 31.37 4.34
N ASP A 291 -1.21 30.92 3.54
CA ASP A 291 -2.11 31.80 2.81
C ASP A 291 -3.06 32.56 3.78
N PRO A 292 -2.93 33.90 3.91
CA PRO A 292 -3.76 34.68 4.83
C PRO A 292 -5.26 34.62 4.50
N ALA A 293 -5.60 34.31 3.24
CA ALA A 293 -6.97 34.17 2.78
C ALA A 293 -7.53 32.74 2.98
N ASN A 294 -6.73 31.80 3.49
CA ASN A 294 -7.18 30.44 3.76
C ASN A 294 -7.54 30.25 5.24
N THR A 295 -8.68 29.62 5.51
CA THR A 295 -9.17 29.35 6.88
C THR A 295 -8.37 28.27 7.60
N TYR A 296 -7.63 27.42 6.88
CA TYR A 296 -6.91 26.27 7.43
C TYR A 296 -5.70 26.67 8.29
N GLY A 297 -5.06 27.82 8.03
CA GLY A 297 -3.91 28.30 8.79
C GLY A 297 -4.17 28.41 10.30
N ARG A 298 -5.41 28.70 10.70
CA ARG A 298 -5.83 28.77 12.11
C ARG A 298 -5.77 27.43 12.85
N TYR A 299 -5.88 26.33 12.12
CA TYR A 299 -5.94 24.97 12.68
C TYR A 299 -4.60 24.22 12.54
N LEU A 300 -3.73 24.68 11.64
CA LEU A 300 -2.40 24.12 11.38
C LEU A 300 -1.27 24.88 12.10
N ALA A 301 -1.55 26.05 12.67
CA ALA A 301 -0.58 26.77 13.48
C ALA A 301 -0.14 25.92 14.68
N ARG A 302 1.17 25.90 14.96
CA ARG A 302 1.71 25.34 16.20
C ARG A 302 1.07 26.09 17.37
N ASP A 303 0.52 25.35 18.34
CA ASP A 303 0.32 25.90 19.68
C ASP A 303 1.67 26.51 20.10
N LYS A 304 1.70 27.83 20.25
CA LYS A 304 2.89 28.58 20.70
C LYS A 304 3.12 28.44 22.20
N ASP A 305 2.29 27.66 22.88
CA ASP A 305 2.25 27.53 24.33
C ASP A 305 2.46 26.06 24.73
N LEU A 306 3.71 25.60 24.65
CA LEU A 306 4.27 24.47 25.40
C LEU A 306 5.78 24.70 25.57
#